data_AF-A0AAD7ID11-F1
#
_entry.id   AF-A0AAD7ID11-F1
#
_cell.length_a   1.000
_cell.length_b   1.000
_cell.length_c   1.000
_cell.angle_alpha   90.00
_cell.angle_beta   90.00
_cell.angle_gamma   90.00
#
_symmetry.space_group_name_H-M   'P 1'
#
loop_
_entity.id
_entity.type
_entity.pdbx_description
1 polymer ?
#
loop_
_entity_poly.entity_id
_entity_poly.type
_entity_poly.pdbx_seq_one_letter_code
_entity_poly.pdbx_strand_id
1 'polypeptide(L)'
;MPPDLRSTHTRVRCMPKHHSACHLAPLAFSTPHPLVMALSLHSSKKWTAFKFAAFNRASKMMRLGHIPPTLVSYLTAGKSARAILDNVDAPDENDFCAFEVEEILFKVHMSLFRLEIWWSPADAYGHAPPPDDNIASPVFLSETAENFRYFLWDLQAFPHELSNLQSGGADVAVVVDRALRIAEMARKHNFSPLETYALESLRQFVLSPYFHSSSTTQHCRSLSVATSSPLGHDLLRDLSRRLIHRILRRKLSLDPALVSFVEADSDPRLREIRGAVYYRQLVDMERHLEGRAATQPVFPAAMDVERRMRFLAAHISLSALAAQLHASAPPIPAGGCRAHSRCLLAWESVWASVAVASGAGALGSADVLGRLHAMMVPLKRMVSETPTLSIDCGLASLEAVVARRDDIIDGLMEYFL
;
A
#
# COMPACT_ATOMS: atom_id res chain seq x y z
N MET A 1 41.64 8.78 -50.40
CA MET A 1 42.82 8.17 -49.75
C MET A 1 42.91 8.71 -48.34
N PRO A 2 42.72 7.90 -47.29
CA PRO A 2 42.82 8.35 -45.91
C PRO A 2 44.24 8.13 -45.35
N PRO A 3 44.71 8.94 -44.38
CA PRO A 3 45.81 8.55 -43.52
C PRO A 3 45.36 8.20 -42.09
N ASP A 4 45.67 6.97 -41.74
CA ASP A 4 46.06 6.37 -40.45
C ASP A 4 45.69 7.03 -39.11
N LEU A 5 44.89 6.25 -38.36
CA LEU A 5 44.70 6.29 -36.92
C LEU A 5 45.95 5.74 -36.20
N ARG A 6 46.64 6.58 -35.40
CA ARG A 6 47.64 6.13 -34.42
C ARG A 6 47.04 6.05 -33.01
N SER A 7 47.05 4.82 -32.50
CA SER A 7 46.82 4.40 -31.12
C SER A 7 47.83 5.04 -30.14
N THR A 8 47.33 5.66 -29.07
CA THR A 8 48.14 6.05 -27.91
C THR A 8 47.79 5.14 -26.72
N HIS A 9 48.71 4.25 -26.37
CA HIS A 9 48.69 3.48 -25.13
C HIS A 9 49.03 4.38 -23.92
N THR A 10 48.09 4.52 -22.99
CA THR A 10 48.33 5.15 -21.69
C THR A 10 48.83 4.10 -20.69
N ARG A 11 50.07 4.26 -20.21
CA ARG A 11 50.66 3.44 -19.12
C ARG A 11 50.05 3.83 -17.78
N VAL A 12 49.45 2.85 -17.10
CA VAL A 12 49.04 2.94 -15.69
C VAL A 12 50.28 2.74 -14.80
N ARG A 13 50.59 3.72 -13.96
CA ARG A 13 51.61 3.61 -12.90
C ARG A 13 50.94 3.12 -11.61
N CYS A 14 51.41 1.98 -11.10
CA CYS A 14 51.09 1.50 -9.76
C CYS A 14 51.85 2.33 -8.70
N MET A 15 51.13 2.79 -7.68
CA MET A 15 51.67 3.42 -6.46
C MET A 15 51.83 2.38 -5.35
N PRO A 16 52.92 2.41 -4.55
CA PRO A 16 53.13 1.46 -3.47
C PRO A 16 52.37 1.84 -2.20
N LYS A 17 51.80 0.81 -1.55
CA LYS A 17 51.14 0.88 -0.24
C LYS A 17 52.21 0.95 0.87
N HIS A 18 52.21 2.03 1.65
CA HIS A 18 52.90 2.10 2.94
C HIS A 18 51.90 1.80 4.06
N HIS A 19 52.10 0.66 4.74
CA HIS A 19 51.50 0.37 6.03
C HIS A 19 52.45 0.87 7.12
N SER A 20 52.02 1.88 7.89
CA SER A 20 52.64 2.24 9.16
C SER A 20 51.65 1.93 10.29
N ALA A 21 52.05 1.01 11.16
CA ALA A 21 51.36 0.63 12.37
C ALA A 21 51.58 1.68 13.46
N CYS A 22 50.49 2.22 14.01
CA CYS A 22 50.53 2.97 15.27
C CYS A 22 50.07 2.04 16.40
N HIS A 23 51.01 1.71 17.28
CA HIS A 23 50.72 1.17 18.61
C HIS A 23 50.20 2.30 19.49
N LEU A 24 48.97 2.17 20.00
CA LEU A 24 48.46 2.95 21.12
C LEU A 24 48.08 1.99 22.25
N ALA A 25 48.60 2.30 23.43
CA ALA A 25 48.40 1.60 24.69
C ALA A 25 46.94 1.72 25.19
N PRO A 26 46.42 0.74 25.96
CA PRO A 26 45.08 0.83 26.52
C PRO A 26 45.08 1.66 27.81
N LEU A 27 44.26 2.71 27.82
CA LEU A 27 43.87 3.42 29.04
C LEU A 27 42.83 2.58 29.79
N ALA A 28 43.12 2.31 31.06
CA ALA A 28 42.23 1.64 32.00
C ALA A 28 41.00 2.52 32.28
N PHE A 29 39.80 1.99 32.05
CA PHE A 29 38.55 2.58 32.51
C PHE A 29 38.20 2.03 33.90
N SER A 30 37.99 2.93 34.85
CA SER A 30 37.40 2.65 36.15
C SER A 30 35.95 2.21 36.01
N THR A 31 35.57 1.15 36.69
CA THR A 31 34.20 0.69 36.89
C THR A 31 33.36 1.72 37.65
N PRO A 32 32.06 1.86 37.34
CA PRO A 32 31.08 2.29 38.33
C PRO A 32 30.17 1.14 38.76
N HIS A 33 29.90 1.12 40.06
CA HIS A 33 29.02 0.20 40.78
C HIS A 33 27.56 0.30 40.29
N PRO A 34 26.77 -0.79 40.37
CA PRO A 34 25.40 -0.81 39.90
C PRO A 34 24.45 -0.42 41.03
N LEU A 35 23.65 0.63 40.81
CA LEU A 35 22.34 0.84 41.40
C LEU A 35 21.82 2.17 40.85
N VAL A 36 20.55 2.16 40.39
CA VAL A 36 19.69 3.27 39.95
C VAL A 36 19.32 3.23 38.45
N MET A 37 18.03 2.95 38.23
CA MET A 37 17.17 3.28 37.08
C MET A 37 17.21 2.38 35.83
N ALA A 38 16.61 1.19 35.98
CA ALA A 38 16.00 0.46 34.88
C ALA A 38 14.69 1.15 34.44
N LEU A 39 14.76 2.12 33.52
CA LEU A 39 13.60 2.63 32.76
C LEU A 39 14.10 3.29 31.46
N SER A 40 14.37 2.50 30.41
CA SER A 40 14.28 2.97 29.02
C SER A 40 14.37 1.81 28.01
N LEU A 41 13.72 1.99 26.87
CA LEU A 41 13.69 1.16 25.65
C LEU A 41 12.56 0.12 25.50
N HIS A 42 11.31 0.59 25.53
CA HIS A 42 10.22 -0.03 24.76
C HIS A 42 9.14 0.99 24.37
N SER A 43 9.38 1.76 23.31
CA SER A 43 8.36 2.68 22.77
C SER A 43 8.48 2.87 21.25
N SER A 44 7.92 1.91 20.50
CA SER A 44 7.49 2.14 19.11
C SER A 44 6.32 1.24 18.67
N LYS A 45 5.82 0.33 19.53
CA LYS A 45 4.74 -0.62 19.19
C LYS A 45 3.41 -0.35 19.91
N LYS A 46 3.29 0.69 20.75
CA LYS A 46 2.15 0.82 21.69
C LYS A 46 0.93 1.61 21.21
N TRP A 47 0.98 2.30 20.08
CA TRP A 47 -0.22 2.98 19.57
C TRP A 47 -1.25 2.02 18.95
N THR A 48 -0.85 0.81 18.53
CA THR A 48 -1.77 -0.25 18.07
C THR A 48 -2.15 -1.26 19.16
N ALA A 49 -1.37 -1.36 20.25
CA ALA A 49 -1.57 -2.38 21.29
C ALA A 49 -2.73 -2.07 22.27
N PHE A 50 -3.10 -0.80 22.46
CA PHE A 50 -4.16 -0.44 23.41
C PHE A 50 -5.57 -0.81 22.91
N LYS A 51 -5.77 -0.94 21.59
CA LYS A 51 -7.01 -1.46 20.99
C LYS A 51 -7.04 -3.01 20.89
N PHE A 52 -5.90 -3.69 21.01
CA PHE A 52 -5.79 -5.13 20.81
C PHE A 52 -5.96 -5.96 22.10
N ALA A 53 -5.71 -5.39 23.27
CA ALA A 53 -5.81 -6.10 24.55
C ALA A 53 -7.26 -6.36 25.01
N ALA A 54 -8.22 -5.55 24.55
CA ALA A 54 -9.65 -5.77 24.83
C ALA A 54 -10.26 -6.88 23.94
N PHE A 55 -9.70 -7.11 22.75
CA PHE A 55 -10.18 -8.12 21.79
C PHE A 55 -9.73 -9.55 22.16
N ASN A 56 -8.53 -9.70 22.74
CA ASN A 56 -7.94 -11.01 23.06
C ASN A 56 -8.53 -11.72 24.29
N ARG A 57 -9.42 -11.08 25.07
CA ARG A 57 -10.17 -11.76 26.15
C ARG A 57 -11.48 -12.39 25.67
N ALA A 58 -12.05 -11.94 24.54
CA ALA A 58 -13.26 -12.52 23.96
C ALA A 58 -12.95 -13.80 23.14
N SER A 59 -11.74 -13.92 22.60
CA SER A 59 -11.35 -15.05 21.72
C SER A 59 -11.01 -16.36 22.46
N LYS A 60 -10.97 -16.37 23.81
CA LYS A 60 -10.61 -17.56 24.60
C LYS A 60 -11.82 -18.38 25.09
N MET A 61 -13.05 -17.96 24.79
CA MET A 61 -14.29 -18.66 25.17
C MET A 61 -15.02 -19.41 24.04
N MET A 62 -14.55 -19.33 22.78
CA MET A 62 -15.13 -20.11 21.66
C MET A 62 -14.21 -21.24 21.20
N ARG A 63 -13.88 -22.17 22.12
CA ARG A 63 -13.31 -23.46 21.75
C ARG A 63 -14.27 -24.53 22.25
N LEU A 64 -15.08 -25.06 21.34
CA LEU A 64 -15.66 -26.41 21.26
C LEU A 64 -16.88 -26.31 20.34
N GLY A 65 -16.72 -26.71 19.08
CA GLY A 65 -17.80 -26.75 18.11
C GLY A 65 -17.32 -27.48 16.86
N HIS A 66 -17.88 -28.66 16.64
CA HIS A 66 -17.58 -29.59 15.55
C HIS A 66 -17.74 -28.95 14.16
N ILE A 67 -16.83 -29.27 13.24
CA ILE A 67 -16.90 -28.92 11.81
C ILE A 67 -17.38 -30.17 11.05
N PRO A 68 -18.48 -30.11 10.28
CA PRO A 68 -18.85 -31.18 9.37
C PRO A 68 -18.10 -31.05 8.03
N PRO A 69 -17.69 -32.16 7.38
CA PRO A 69 -17.10 -32.11 6.05
C PRO A 69 -18.23 -32.09 5.02
N THR A 70 -18.42 -30.98 4.31
CA THR A 70 -19.27 -30.94 3.11
C THR A 70 -18.63 -30.07 2.03
N LEU A 71 -18.82 -30.49 0.78
CA LEU A 71 -18.42 -29.88 -0.50
C LEU A 71 -17.04 -30.25 -1.06
N VAL A 72 -16.88 -31.51 -1.46
CA VAL A 72 -16.06 -31.87 -2.63
C VAL A 72 -16.80 -32.95 -3.43
N SER A 73 -17.47 -32.55 -4.53
CA SER A 73 -17.67 -33.38 -5.73
C SER A 73 -18.61 -32.70 -6.75
N TYR A 74 -18.12 -31.92 -7.72
CA TYR A 74 -18.90 -31.65 -8.96
C TYR A 74 -18.01 -31.27 -10.15
N LEU A 75 -17.24 -32.24 -10.66
CA LEU A 75 -16.83 -32.30 -12.07
C LEU A 75 -16.46 -33.75 -12.41
N THR A 76 -17.46 -34.56 -12.79
CA THR A 76 -17.32 -35.71 -13.72
C THR A 76 -18.67 -36.36 -14.00
N ALA A 77 -18.88 -36.74 -15.25
CA ALA A 77 -19.93 -37.66 -15.66
C ALA A 77 -19.77 -39.01 -14.94
N GLY A 78 -20.85 -39.53 -14.36
CA GLY A 78 -20.92 -40.93 -13.89
C GLY A 78 -21.06 -41.14 -12.38
N LYS A 79 -22.34 -41.19 -11.94
CA LYS A 79 -22.94 -41.92 -10.79
C LYS A 79 -22.20 -42.10 -9.44
N SER A 80 -22.93 -41.63 -8.42
CA SER A 80 -23.24 -42.27 -7.12
C SER A 80 -22.48 -41.83 -5.86
N ALA A 81 -23.00 -40.78 -5.22
CA ALA A 81 -22.83 -40.47 -3.80
C ALA A 81 -24.21 -40.20 -3.18
N ARG A 82 -24.76 -41.14 -2.42
CA ARG A 82 -26.15 -41.09 -1.91
C ARG A 82 -26.27 -41.38 -0.40
N ALA A 83 -25.44 -40.77 0.44
CA ALA A 83 -25.54 -41.04 1.88
C ALA A 83 -25.29 -39.84 2.83
N ILE A 84 -25.26 -38.59 2.34
CA ILE A 84 -25.08 -37.40 3.20
C ILE A 84 -26.03 -36.26 2.77
N LEU A 85 -27.30 -36.57 2.48
CA LEU A 85 -28.30 -35.58 2.02
C LEU A 85 -29.64 -35.59 2.79
N ASP A 86 -29.77 -36.33 3.90
CA ASP A 86 -31.07 -36.47 4.58
C ASP A 86 -31.46 -35.27 5.49
N ASN A 87 -30.87 -34.08 5.33
CA ASN A 87 -31.25 -32.88 6.11
C ASN A 87 -31.13 -31.53 5.36
N VAL A 88 -31.01 -31.54 4.04
CA VAL A 88 -31.23 -30.35 3.21
C VAL A 88 -32.40 -30.71 2.30
N ASP A 89 -33.50 -29.98 2.39
CA ASP A 89 -34.64 -30.15 1.49
C ASP A 89 -34.11 -30.28 0.06
N ALA A 90 -34.56 -31.31 -0.67
CA ALA A 90 -34.07 -31.58 -2.01
C ALA A 90 -34.15 -30.28 -2.83
N PRO A 91 -33.03 -29.79 -3.41
CA PRO A 91 -33.04 -28.52 -4.11
C PRO A 91 -34.09 -28.60 -5.22
N ASP A 92 -35.04 -27.65 -5.20
CA ASP A 92 -36.04 -27.55 -6.24
C ASP A 92 -35.34 -27.61 -7.60
N GLU A 93 -35.75 -28.54 -8.48
CA GLU A 93 -35.12 -28.75 -9.80
C GLU A 93 -35.09 -27.47 -10.66
N ASN A 94 -35.83 -26.44 -10.24
CA ASN A 94 -35.96 -25.13 -10.85
C ASN A 94 -34.87 -24.09 -10.46
N ASP A 95 -33.92 -24.39 -9.57
CA ASP A 95 -32.91 -23.40 -9.12
C ASP A 95 -31.61 -23.36 -9.92
N PHE A 96 -31.68 -23.50 -11.25
CA PHE A 96 -30.52 -23.41 -12.14
C PHE A 96 -30.69 -22.32 -13.19
N CYS A 97 -29.61 -21.61 -13.49
CA CYS A 97 -29.49 -20.79 -14.68
C CYS A 97 -28.57 -21.46 -15.70
N ALA A 98 -28.92 -21.30 -16.97
CA ALA A 98 -28.08 -21.67 -18.09
C ALA A 98 -27.32 -20.43 -18.58
N PHE A 99 -26.00 -20.52 -18.65
CA PHE A 99 -25.14 -19.52 -19.27
C PHE A 99 -24.59 -20.10 -20.56
N GLU A 100 -24.71 -19.38 -21.67
CA GLU A 100 -24.09 -19.75 -22.94
C GLU A 100 -22.84 -18.89 -23.12
N VAL A 101 -21.68 -19.55 -23.18
CA VAL A 101 -20.38 -18.91 -23.32
C VAL A 101 -19.68 -19.57 -24.50
N GLU A 102 -19.44 -18.80 -25.56
CA GLU A 102 -19.07 -19.30 -26.88
C GLU A 102 -20.15 -20.25 -27.43
N GLU A 103 -19.90 -21.56 -27.44
CA GLU A 103 -20.86 -22.61 -27.87
C GLU A 103 -21.10 -23.63 -26.75
N ILE A 104 -20.76 -23.27 -25.50
CA ILE A 104 -20.83 -24.15 -24.34
C ILE A 104 -21.90 -23.65 -23.38
N LEU A 105 -22.85 -24.53 -23.11
CA LEU A 105 -23.90 -24.29 -22.13
C LEU A 105 -23.44 -24.72 -20.74
N PHE A 106 -23.36 -23.77 -19.82
CA PHE A 106 -23.05 -23.98 -18.41
C PHE A 106 -24.33 -23.95 -17.59
N LYS A 107 -24.67 -25.08 -16.96
CA LYS A 107 -25.75 -25.14 -15.98
C LYS A 107 -25.19 -24.84 -14.60
N VAL A 108 -25.56 -23.69 -14.03
CA VAL A 108 -25.03 -23.20 -12.75
C VAL A 108 -26.16 -23.05 -11.75
N HIS A 109 -25.97 -23.62 -10.56
CA HIS A 109 -26.97 -23.52 -9.49
C HIS A 109 -27.05 -22.08 -8.98
N MET A 110 -28.25 -21.55 -8.79
CA MET A 110 -28.42 -20.14 -8.45
C MET A 110 -27.93 -19.82 -7.05
N SER A 111 -27.91 -20.79 -6.13
CA SER A 111 -27.25 -20.65 -4.82
C SER A 111 -25.83 -20.08 -4.90
N LEU A 112 -25.08 -20.33 -5.98
CA LEU A 112 -23.74 -19.78 -6.16
C LEU A 112 -23.74 -18.26 -6.35
N PHE A 113 -24.80 -17.71 -6.93
CA PHE A 113 -25.02 -16.28 -7.10
C PHE A 113 -25.90 -15.68 -6.00
N ARG A 114 -26.69 -16.52 -5.31
CA ARG A 114 -27.43 -16.18 -4.08
C ARG A 114 -26.49 -16.26 -2.88
N LEU A 115 -25.45 -15.43 -2.87
CA LEU A 115 -24.86 -14.98 -1.61
C LEU A 115 -25.95 -14.13 -0.91
N GLU A 116 -26.78 -14.89 -0.21
CA GLU A 116 -28.01 -14.69 0.56
C GLU A 116 -29.08 -13.64 0.19
N ILE A 117 -28.84 -12.50 -0.48
CA ILE A 117 -29.94 -11.49 -0.57
C ILE A 117 -30.04 -10.71 -1.91
N TRP A 118 -29.09 -10.78 -2.86
CA TRP A 118 -28.90 -9.63 -3.75
C TRP A 118 -29.01 -9.81 -5.27
N TRP A 119 -29.33 -11.00 -5.79
CA TRP A 119 -29.52 -11.17 -7.23
C TRP A 119 -31.00 -11.37 -7.57
N SER A 120 -31.63 -10.34 -8.16
CA SER A 120 -32.92 -10.46 -8.82
C SER A 120 -32.68 -10.63 -10.32
N PRO A 121 -33.13 -11.75 -10.93
CA PRO A 121 -33.10 -11.91 -12.38
C PRO A 121 -33.71 -10.70 -13.11
N ALA A 122 -34.74 -10.06 -12.52
CA ALA A 122 -35.41 -8.91 -13.11
C ALA A 122 -34.48 -7.71 -13.39
N ASP A 123 -33.41 -7.54 -12.61
CA ASP A 123 -32.45 -6.45 -12.81
C ASP A 123 -31.45 -6.75 -13.94
N ALA A 124 -31.13 -8.02 -14.16
CA ALA A 124 -30.23 -8.46 -15.24
C ALA A 124 -30.93 -8.50 -16.61
N TYR A 125 -32.24 -8.79 -16.63
CA TYR A 125 -33.00 -8.96 -17.87
C TYR A 125 -33.79 -7.73 -18.33
N GLY A 126 -33.70 -6.59 -17.62
CA GLY A 126 -34.29 -5.32 -18.04
C GLY A 126 -35.75 -5.43 -18.51
N HIS A 127 -36.71 -5.50 -17.59
CA HIS A 127 -38.15 -5.56 -17.89
C HIS A 127 -38.63 -6.67 -18.87
N ALA A 128 -37.79 -7.65 -19.21
CA ALA A 128 -38.26 -8.79 -19.98
C ALA A 128 -39.42 -9.49 -19.23
N PRO A 129 -40.52 -9.82 -19.92
CA PRO A 129 -41.66 -10.50 -19.30
C PRO A 129 -41.19 -11.79 -18.62
N PRO A 130 -41.81 -12.19 -17.51
CA PRO A 130 -41.47 -13.43 -16.83
C PRO A 130 -41.53 -14.57 -17.85
N PRO A 131 -40.48 -15.43 -17.90
CA PRO A 131 -40.44 -16.51 -18.88
C PRO A 131 -41.67 -17.40 -18.69
N ASP A 132 -42.40 -17.67 -19.79
CA ASP A 132 -43.30 -18.82 -19.86
C ASP A 132 -42.52 -20.05 -19.37
N ASP A 133 -43.19 -20.98 -18.67
CA ASP A 133 -42.66 -22.12 -17.89
C ASP A 133 -41.69 -23.10 -18.63
N ASN A 134 -41.25 -22.77 -19.83
CA ASN A 134 -40.42 -23.59 -20.69
C ASN A 134 -39.02 -22.97 -20.83
N ILE A 135 -38.08 -23.44 -19.99
CA ILE A 135 -36.62 -23.30 -20.12
C ILE A 135 -36.17 -21.84 -20.33
N ALA A 136 -35.87 -21.16 -19.22
CA ALA A 136 -35.28 -19.82 -19.24
C ALA A 136 -34.18 -19.70 -20.30
N SER A 137 -34.31 -18.73 -21.20
CA SER A 137 -33.32 -18.50 -22.26
C SER A 137 -31.94 -18.28 -21.64
N PRO A 138 -30.88 -18.93 -22.18
CA PRO A 138 -29.57 -18.86 -21.57
C PRO A 138 -29.02 -17.42 -21.56
N VAL A 139 -28.28 -17.09 -20.51
CA VAL A 139 -27.55 -15.82 -20.43
C VAL A 139 -26.29 -15.92 -21.30
N PHE A 140 -26.24 -15.14 -22.37
CA PHE A 140 -25.08 -15.09 -23.25
C PHE A 140 -23.96 -14.24 -22.65
N LEU A 141 -22.76 -14.80 -22.51
CA LEU A 141 -21.57 -14.07 -22.04
C LEU A 141 -20.51 -14.03 -23.14
N SER A 142 -19.90 -12.85 -23.33
CA SER A 142 -18.83 -12.62 -24.31
C SER A 142 -17.43 -13.06 -23.80
N GLU A 143 -17.37 -14.03 -22.90
CA GLU A 143 -16.13 -14.54 -22.31
C GLU A 143 -15.68 -15.82 -23.00
N THR A 144 -14.44 -16.24 -22.76
CA THR A 144 -14.03 -17.58 -23.18
C THR A 144 -14.62 -18.60 -22.21
N ALA A 145 -14.98 -19.79 -22.70
CA ALA A 145 -15.49 -20.86 -21.84
C ALA A 145 -14.48 -21.25 -20.74
N GLU A 146 -13.18 -21.11 -21.00
CA GLU A 146 -12.12 -21.35 -20.03
C GLU A 146 -12.09 -20.29 -18.90
N ASN A 147 -12.17 -19.00 -19.25
CA ASN A 147 -12.25 -17.93 -18.25
C ASN A 147 -13.50 -18.08 -17.38
N PHE A 148 -14.64 -18.43 -17.98
CA PHE A 148 -15.87 -18.64 -17.24
C PHE A 148 -15.79 -19.85 -16.31
N ARG A 149 -15.15 -20.96 -16.73
CA ARG A 149 -14.86 -22.09 -15.84
C ARG A 149 -14.00 -21.68 -14.65
N TYR A 150 -12.94 -20.92 -14.88
CA TYR A 150 -12.10 -20.43 -13.79
C TYR A 150 -12.85 -19.50 -12.85
N PHE A 151 -13.70 -18.64 -13.38
CA PHE A 151 -14.57 -17.79 -12.58
C PHE A 151 -15.53 -18.60 -11.71
N LEU A 152 -16.20 -19.62 -12.27
CA LEU A 152 -17.09 -20.50 -11.50
C LEU A 152 -16.34 -21.30 -10.43
N TRP A 153 -15.12 -21.76 -10.74
CA TRP A 153 -14.27 -22.40 -9.74
C TRP A 153 -13.94 -21.42 -8.62
N ASP A 154 -13.42 -20.24 -8.96
CA ASP A 154 -13.02 -19.23 -8.00
C ASP A 154 -14.22 -18.87 -7.10
N LEU A 155 -15.40 -18.69 -7.67
CA LEU A 155 -16.64 -18.41 -6.94
C LEU A 155 -16.97 -19.48 -5.88
N GLN A 156 -16.82 -20.76 -6.21
CA GLN A 156 -17.04 -21.87 -5.29
C GLN A 156 -15.96 -21.93 -4.19
N ALA A 157 -14.72 -21.61 -4.54
CA ALA A 157 -13.60 -21.72 -3.62
C ALA A 157 -13.47 -20.53 -2.65
N PHE A 158 -13.89 -19.35 -3.09
CA PHE A 158 -13.52 -18.09 -2.48
C PHE A 158 -14.04 -17.87 -1.04
N PRO A 159 -15.29 -18.23 -0.67
CA PRO A 159 -15.79 -17.96 0.69
C PRO A 159 -15.01 -18.69 1.80
N HIS A 160 -14.63 -19.95 1.57
CA HIS A 160 -13.89 -20.72 2.56
C HIS A 160 -12.42 -20.28 2.63
N GLU A 161 -11.84 -19.86 1.52
CA GLU A 161 -10.48 -19.32 1.49
C GLU A 161 -10.35 -17.97 2.18
N LEU A 162 -11.34 -17.09 2.03
CA LEU A 162 -11.42 -15.85 2.79
C LEU A 162 -11.44 -16.12 4.30
N SER A 163 -12.19 -17.13 4.73
CA SER A 163 -12.20 -17.57 6.13
C SER A 163 -10.82 -18.11 6.56
N ASN A 164 -10.12 -18.79 5.66
CA ASN A 164 -8.77 -19.32 5.90
C ASN A 164 -7.68 -18.23 5.94
N LEU A 165 -7.86 -17.10 5.23
CA LEU A 165 -6.96 -15.94 5.31
C LEU A 165 -6.87 -15.42 6.75
N GLN A 166 -8.00 -15.38 7.47
CA GLN A 166 -8.03 -14.96 8.86
C GLN A 166 -7.28 -15.94 9.78
N SER A 167 -7.25 -17.21 9.41
CA SER A 167 -6.58 -18.29 10.14
C SER A 167 -5.08 -18.42 9.80
N GLY A 168 -4.57 -17.65 8.83
CA GLY A 168 -3.15 -17.62 8.46
C GLY A 168 -2.63 -18.85 7.70
N GLY A 169 -3.52 -19.72 7.20
CA GLY A 169 -3.14 -20.97 6.52
C GLY A 169 -3.12 -20.91 4.99
N ALA A 170 -3.80 -19.93 4.38
CA ALA A 170 -3.95 -19.83 2.93
C ALA A 170 -2.81 -19.03 2.27
N ASP A 171 -2.46 -19.39 1.03
CA ASP A 171 -1.60 -18.57 0.19
C ASP A 171 -2.36 -17.28 -0.20
N VAL A 172 -2.01 -16.20 0.50
CA VAL A 172 -2.61 -14.88 0.34
C VAL A 172 -2.57 -14.40 -1.11
N ALA A 173 -1.50 -14.71 -1.85
CA ALA A 173 -1.36 -14.24 -3.22
C ALA A 173 -2.43 -14.85 -4.14
N VAL A 174 -2.78 -16.13 -3.91
CA VAL A 174 -3.82 -16.84 -4.66
C VAL A 174 -5.18 -16.24 -4.37
N VAL A 175 -5.51 -16.01 -3.09
CA VAL A 175 -6.82 -15.46 -2.71
C VAL A 175 -7.04 -14.05 -3.27
N VAL A 176 -6.00 -13.21 -3.25
CA VAL A 176 -6.05 -11.87 -3.86
C VAL A 176 -6.25 -11.94 -5.36
N ASP A 177 -5.55 -12.83 -6.04
CA ASP A 177 -5.69 -13.00 -7.49
C ASP A 177 -7.11 -13.47 -7.87
N ARG A 178 -7.69 -14.38 -7.08
CA ARG A 178 -9.08 -14.81 -7.25
C ARG A 178 -10.08 -13.68 -7.03
N ALA A 179 -9.90 -12.89 -5.96
CA ALA A 179 -10.75 -11.74 -5.69
C ALA A 179 -10.71 -10.72 -6.84
N LEU A 180 -9.52 -10.47 -7.39
CA LEU A 180 -9.34 -9.59 -8.57
C LEU A 180 -10.07 -10.15 -9.79
N ARG A 181 -9.91 -11.44 -10.10
CA ARG A 181 -10.60 -12.09 -11.23
C ARG A 181 -12.12 -12.05 -11.07
N ILE A 182 -12.64 -12.33 -9.87
CA ILE A 182 -14.08 -12.23 -9.58
C ILE A 182 -14.57 -10.80 -9.77
N ALA A 183 -13.87 -9.79 -9.25
CA ALA A 183 -14.26 -8.39 -9.41
C ALA A 183 -14.26 -7.93 -10.88
N GLU A 184 -13.24 -8.31 -11.64
CA GLU A 184 -13.12 -8.00 -13.08
C GLU A 184 -14.27 -8.60 -13.89
N MET A 185 -14.56 -9.90 -13.68
CA MET A 185 -15.65 -10.62 -14.35
C MET A 185 -17.03 -10.11 -13.94
N ALA A 186 -17.24 -9.92 -12.64
CA ALA A 186 -18.50 -9.43 -12.09
C ALA A 186 -18.82 -8.05 -12.65
N ARG A 187 -17.84 -7.14 -12.70
CA ARG A 187 -18.00 -5.82 -13.31
C ARG A 187 -18.32 -5.92 -14.81
N LYS A 188 -17.58 -6.74 -15.56
CA LYS A 188 -17.77 -6.90 -17.01
C LYS A 188 -19.21 -7.35 -17.37
N HIS A 189 -19.80 -8.19 -16.53
CA HIS A 189 -21.14 -8.74 -16.73
C HIS A 189 -22.22 -8.11 -15.82
N ASN A 190 -21.92 -6.98 -15.17
CA ASN A 190 -22.84 -6.25 -14.28
C ASN A 190 -23.41 -7.09 -13.13
N PHE A 191 -22.65 -8.05 -12.61
CA PHE A 191 -22.97 -8.78 -11.39
C PHE A 191 -22.62 -7.93 -10.15
N SER A 192 -23.30 -6.79 -9.98
CA SER A 192 -23.02 -5.79 -8.94
C SER A 192 -22.87 -6.37 -7.51
N PRO A 193 -23.69 -7.35 -7.06
CA PRO A 193 -23.51 -7.92 -5.72
C PRO A 193 -22.19 -8.66 -5.57
N LEU A 194 -21.82 -9.41 -6.60
CA LEU A 194 -20.57 -10.19 -6.60
C LEU A 194 -19.35 -9.28 -6.72
N GLU A 195 -19.45 -8.21 -7.54
CA GLU A 195 -18.44 -7.17 -7.60
C GLU A 195 -18.24 -6.52 -6.22
N THR A 196 -19.33 -6.13 -5.56
CA THR A 196 -19.30 -5.56 -4.20
C THR A 196 -18.59 -6.49 -3.21
N TYR A 197 -18.95 -7.78 -3.23
CA TYR A 197 -18.35 -8.79 -2.37
C TYR A 197 -16.85 -8.95 -2.62
N ALA A 198 -16.44 -9.02 -3.88
CA ALA A 198 -15.03 -9.12 -4.26
C ALA A 198 -14.24 -7.86 -3.88
N LEU A 199 -14.81 -6.67 -4.07
CA LEU A 199 -14.21 -5.40 -3.67
C LEU A 199 -14.04 -5.28 -2.16
N GLU A 200 -15.03 -5.67 -1.37
CA GLU A 200 -14.94 -5.68 0.09
C GLU A 200 -13.89 -6.69 0.57
N SER A 201 -13.80 -7.84 -0.08
CA SER A 201 -12.77 -8.84 0.19
C SER A 201 -11.35 -8.31 -0.10
N LEU A 202 -11.17 -7.60 -1.22
CA LEU A 202 -9.93 -6.90 -1.55
C LEU A 202 -9.61 -5.81 -0.54
N ARG A 203 -10.62 -5.08 -0.06
CA ARG A 203 -10.44 -4.04 0.95
C ARG A 203 -9.97 -4.64 2.28
N GLN A 204 -10.59 -5.72 2.74
CA GLN A 204 -10.15 -6.46 3.92
C GLN A 204 -8.69 -6.92 3.77
N PHE A 205 -8.31 -7.40 2.59
CA PHE A 205 -6.93 -7.74 2.28
C PHE A 205 -5.98 -6.53 2.37
N VAL A 206 -6.32 -5.39 1.79
CA VAL A 206 -5.52 -4.14 1.85
C VAL A 206 -5.33 -3.66 3.29
N LEU A 207 -6.35 -3.85 4.14
CA LEU A 207 -6.29 -3.50 5.55
C LEU A 207 -5.46 -4.50 6.38
N SER A 208 -5.28 -5.72 5.88
CA SER A 208 -4.52 -6.79 6.53
C SER A 208 -3.01 -6.49 6.59
N PRO A 209 -2.26 -7.12 7.51
CA PRO A 209 -0.80 -7.03 7.53
C PRO A 209 -0.15 -7.67 6.30
N TYR A 210 -0.83 -8.61 5.63
CA TYR A 210 -0.31 -9.37 4.49
C TYR A 210 -0.20 -8.55 3.20
N PHE A 211 -0.86 -7.39 3.13
CA PHE A 211 -0.74 -6.47 2.00
C PHE A 211 0.71 -6.15 1.64
N HIS A 212 1.63 -6.15 2.61
CA HIS A 212 3.05 -5.89 2.39
C HIS A 212 3.74 -6.91 1.49
N SER A 213 3.22 -8.13 1.41
CA SER A 213 3.78 -9.22 0.61
C SER A 213 3.26 -9.24 -0.83
N SER A 214 2.30 -8.38 -1.17
CA SER A 214 1.76 -8.33 -2.53
C SER A 214 2.77 -7.87 -3.56
N SER A 215 2.70 -8.48 -4.73
CA SER A 215 3.51 -8.13 -5.90
C SER A 215 3.02 -6.80 -6.50
N THR A 216 3.90 -6.14 -7.25
CA THR A 216 3.53 -4.92 -7.97
C THR A 216 2.39 -5.14 -8.95
N THR A 217 2.36 -6.30 -9.62
CA THR A 217 1.26 -6.69 -10.52
C THR A 217 -0.09 -6.72 -9.80
N GLN A 218 -0.14 -7.28 -8.59
CA GLN A 218 -1.36 -7.29 -7.79
C GLN A 218 -1.80 -5.88 -7.39
N HIS A 219 -0.86 -4.99 -7.04
CA HIS A 219 -1.18 -3.59 -6.76
C HIS A 219 -1.76 -2.89 -7.99
N CYS A 220 -1.15 -3.04 -9.17
CA CYS A 220 -1.64 -2.42 -10.39
C CYS A 220 -3.04 -2.94 -10.78
N ARG A 221 -3.28 -4.24 -10.68
CA ARG A 221 -4.62 -4.81 -10.91
C ARG A 221 -5.64 -4.33 -9.89
N SER A 222 -5.27 -4.26 -8.62
CA SER A 222 -6.15 -3.73 -7.56
C SER A 222 -6.51 -2.27 -7.81
N LEU A 223 -5.54 -1.45 -8.26
CA LEU A 223 -5.80 -0.06 -8.66
C LEU A 223 -6.74 -0.02 -9.87
N SER A 224 -6.47 -0.80 -10.91
CA SER A 224 -7.30 -0.89 -12.12
C SER A 224 -8.76 -1.25 -11.80
N VAL A 225 -8.97 -2.26 -10.95
CA VAL A 225 -10.32 -2.67 -10.50
C VAL A 225 -10.98 -1.53 -9.70
N ALA A 226 -10.25 -0.90 -8.79
CA ALA A 226 -10.80 0.15 -7.94
C ALA A 226 -11.10 1.46 -8.70
N THR A 227 -10.34 1.80 -9.75
CA THR A 227 -10.62 2.95 -10.62
C THR A 227 -11.73 2.64 -11.62
N SER A 228 -11.77 1.44 -12.16
CA SER A 228 -12.77 1.07 -13.18
C SER A 228 -14.17 0.80 -12.60
N SER A 229 -14.29 0.61 -11.29
CA SER A 229 -15.56 0.36 -10.61
C SER A 229 -16.10 1.62 -9.92
N PRO A 230 -17.39 1.97 -10.09
CA PRO A 230 -18.02 3.03 -9.30
C PRO A 230 -18.10 2.69 -7.80
N LEU A 231 -18.14 1.39 -7.47
CA LEU A 231 -18.17 0.88 -6.10
C LEU A 231 -16.76 0.84 -5.46
N GLY A 232 -15.72 1.03 -6.27
CA GLY A 232 -14.31 0.90 -5.88
C GLY A 232 -13.75 2.06 -5.06
N HIS A 233 -14.52 3.11 -4.76
CA HIS A 233 -14.01 4.33 -4.11
C HIS A 233 -13.34 4.06 -2.74
N ASP A 234 -13.99 3.28 -1.88
CA ASP A 234 -13.46 2.96 -0.56
C ASP A 234 -12.18 2.11 -0.65
N LEU A 235 -12.16 1.14 -1.56
CA LEU A 235 -10.98 0.33 -1.85
C LEU A 235 -9.84 1.21 -2.36
N LEU A 236 -10.11 2.09 -3.33
CA LEU A 236 -9.11 2.99 -3.91
C LEU A 236 -8.48 3.90 -2.84
N ARG A 237 -9.29 4.47 -1.95
CA ARG A 237 -8.80 5.32 -0.84
C ARG A 237 -7.86 4.53 0.08
N ASP A 238 -8.29 3.35 0.53
CA ASP A 238 -7.51 2.53 1.47
C ASP A 238 -6.23 2.00 0.80
N LEU A 239 -6.32 1.61 -0.48
CA LEU A 239 -5.20 1.16 -1.30
C LEU A 239 -4.19 2.29 -1.55
N SER A 240 -4.65 3.48 -1.91
CA SER A 240 -3.82 4.68 -2.13
C SER A 240 -3.02 5.01 -0.89
N ARG A 241 -3.69 5.13 0.27
CA ARG A 241 -3.03 5.40 1.56
C ARG A 241 -1.94 4.38 1.88
N ARG A 242 -2.22 3.08 1.68
CA ARG A 242 -1.26 2.00 1.94
C ARG A 242 -0.09 2.01 0.97
N LEU A 243 -0.34 2.22 -0.31
CA LEU A 243 0.69 2.26 -1.36
C LEU A 243 1.59 3.48 -1.19
N ILE A 244 1.03 4.68 -0.99
CA ILE A 244 1.80 5.92 -0.73
C ILE A 244 2.74 5.70 0.45
N HIS A 245 2.23 5.15 1.57
CA HIS A 245 3.07 4.84 2.71
C HIS A 245 4.22 3.88 2.38
N ARG A 246 3.97 2.84 1.58
CA ARG A 246 5.00 1.86 1.18
C ARG A 246 6.03 2.45 0.22
N ILE A 247 5.58 3.22 -0.77
CA ILE A 247 6.42 3.92 -1.76
C ILE A 247 7.36 4.86 -1.01
N LEU A 248 6.83 5.74 -0.16
CA LEU A 248 7.62 6.75 0.55
C LEU A 248 8.57 6.14 1.59
N ARG A 249 8.21 5.00 2.21
CA ARG A 249 9.10 4.26 3.12
C ARG A 249 10.10 3.34 2.44
N ARG A 250 10.18 3.33 1.11
CA ARG A 250 11.04 2.43 0.31
C ARG A 250 10.81 0.94 0.57
N LYS A 251 9.61 0.59 1.03
CA LYS A 251 9.20 -0.82 1.22
C LYS A 251 8.64 -1.42 -0.06
N LEU A 252 8.49 -0.61 -1.10
CA LEU A 252 8.09 -1.02 -2.43
C LEU A 252 9.15 -0.51 -3.41
N SER A 253 9.73 -1.43 -4.19
CA SER A 253 10.53 -1.06 -5.34
C SER A 253 9.62 -0.41 -6.37
N LEU A 254 10.05 0.73 -6.92
CA LEU A 254 9.35 1.35 -8.05
C LEU A 254 9.59 0.51 -9.30
N ASP A 255 8.72 -0.48 -9.50
CA ASP A 255 8.70 -1.28 -10.71
C ASP A 255 8.25 -0.43 -11.91
N PRO A 256 8.87 -0.57 -13.09
CA PRO A 256 8.42 0.10 -14.31
C PRO A 256 6.93 -0.08 -14.61
N ALA A 257 6.34 -1.24 -14.27
CA ALA A 257 4.91 -1.50 -14.47
C ALA A 257 4.01 -0.57 -13.65
N LEU A 258 4.38 -0.26 -12.40
CA LEU A 258 3.61 0.67 -11.57
C LEU A 258 3.74 2.10 -12.09
N VAL A 259 4.94 2.51 -12.48
CA VAL A 259 5.18 3.83 -13.07
C VAL A 259 4.33 3.99 -14.33
N SER A 260 4.46 3.05 -15.28
CA SER A 260 3.70 3.08 -16.52
C SER A 260 2.19 3.06 -16.30
N PHE A 261 1.69 2.28 -15.34
CA PHE A 261 0.26 2.24 -15.00
C PHE A 261 -0.25 3.62 -14.54
N VAL A 262 0.43 4.24 -13.56
CA VAL A 262 -0.01 5.52 -12.98
C VAL A 262 0.20 6.71 -13.93
N GLU A 263 1.11 6.58 -14.90
CA GLU A 263 1.32 7.56 -15.97
C GLU A 263 0.28 7.43 -17.10
N ALA A 264 -0.10 6.21 -17.47
CA ALA A 264 -1.06 5.96 -18.53
C ALA A 264 -2.50 6.28 -18.10
N ASP A 265 -2.84 6.01 -16.83
CA ASP A 265 -4.17 6.27 -16.31
C ASP A 265 -4.32 7.76 -15.93
N SER A 266 -5.26 8.46 -16.56
CA SER A 266 -5.54 9.89 -16.33
C SER A 266 -6.55 10.14 -15.20
N ASP A 267 -6.99 9.10 -14.47
CA ASP A 267 -7.97 9.24 -13.40
C ASP A 267 -7.47 10.21 -12.32
N PRO A 268 -8.22 11.29 -12.01
CA PRO A 268 -7.83 12.27 -11.01
C PRO A 268 -7.68 11.66 -9.60
N ARG A 269 -8.33 10.54 -9.31
CA ARG A 269 -8.23 9.83 -8.02
C ARG A 269 -6.86 9.18 -7.82
N LEU A 270 -6.08 8.99 -8.90
CA LEU A 270 -4.70 8.49 -8.82
C LEU A 270 -3.66 9.61 -8.62
N ARG A 271 -4.09 10.88 -8.54
CA ARG A 271 -3.20 12.05 -8.40
C ARG A 271 -2.23 11.91 -7.23
N GLU A 272 -2.70 11.47 -6.06
CA GLU A 272 -1.87 11.31 -4.86
C GLU A 272 -0.80 10.22 -5.03
N ILE A 273 -1.19 9.05 -5.57
CA ILE A 273 -0.24 7.97 -5.86
C ILE A 273 0.78 8.43 -6.89
N ARG A 274 0.35 9.13 -7.95
CA ARG A 274 1.23 9.69 -8.98
C ARG A 274 2.27 10.62 -8.38
N GLY A 275 1.83 11.55 -7.53
CA GLY A 275 2.72 12.45 -6.79
C GLY A 275 3.75 11.69 -5.95
N ALA A 276 3.32 10.64 -5.23
CA ALA A 276 4.23 9.80 -4.44
C ALA A 276 5.24 9.02 -5.29
N VAL A 277 4.81 8.47 -6.44
CA VAL A 277 5.69 7.79 -7.40
C VAL A 277 6.72 8.77 -7.97
N TYR A 278 6.30 9.95 -8.42
CA TYR A 278 7.19 10.97 -8.98
C TYR A 278 8.18 11.50 -7.95
N TYR A 279 7.72 11.81 -6.74
CA TYR A 279 8.59 12.18 -5.63
C TYR A 279 9.65 11.11 -5.38
N ARG A 280 9.24 9.84 -5.33
CA ARG A 280 10.14 8.72 -5.08
C ARG A 280 11.16 8.55 -6.20
N GLN A 281 10.75 8.69 -7.47
CA GLN A 281 11.65 8.68 -8.63
C GLN A 281 12.68 9.82 -8.54
N LEU A 282 12.25 11.04 -8.21
CA LEU A 282 13.14 12.19 -8.06
C LEU A 282 14.19 11.97 -6.99
N VAL A 283 13.76 11.50 -5.82
CA VAL A 283 14.65 11.21 -4.68
C VAL A 283 15.64 10.08 -4.99
N ASP A 284 15.24 9.09 -5.80
CA ASP A 284 16.16 8.04 -6.24
C ASP A 284 17.17 8.54 -7.29
N MET A 285 16.79 9.48 -8.16
CA MET A 285 17.71 10.13 -9.11
C MET A 285 18.79 10.98 -8.42
N GLU A 286 18.51 11.59 -7.26
CA GLU A 286 19.53 12.28 -6.45
C GLU A 286 20.53 11.31 -5.79
N ARG A 287 20.09 10.08 -5.47
CA ARG A 287 20.90 9.12 -4.69
C ARG A 287 21.95 8.34 -5.46
N HIS A 288 21.77 8.15 -6.77
CA HIS A 288 22.69 7.33 -7.58
C HIS A 288 24.10 7.92 -7.71
N LEU A 289 24.35 9.11 -7.14
CA LEU A 289 25.66 9.73 -7.03
C LEU A 289 26.31 9.35 -5.69
N GLU A 290 26.57 8.06 -5.50
CA GLU A 290 27.31 7.56 -4.33
C GLU A 290 28.69 8.23 -4.26
N GLY A 291 28.89 9.09 -3.25
CA GLY A 291 30.21 9.65 -2.92
C GLY A 291 30.34 11.17 -3.05
N ARG A 292 29.37 11.89 -3.61
CA ARG A 292 29.30 13.37 -3.51
C ARG A 292 27.87 13.78 -3.18
N ALA A 293 27.72 14.79 -2.32
CA ALA A 293 26.44 15.46 -2.08
C ALA A 293 26.00 16.13 -3.39
N ALA A 294 25.34 15.35 -4.23
CA ALA A 294 24.82 15.84 -5.49
C ALA A 294 23.72 16.85 -5.18
N THR A 295 23.96 18.09 -5.58
CA THR A 295 22.99 19.17 -5.49
C THR A 295 22.00 19.15 -6.65
N GLN A 296 22.15 18.21 -7.59
CA GLN A 296 21.35 18.11 -8.80
C GLN A 296 20.99 16.65 -9.12
N PRO A 297 19.75 16.39 -9.58
CA PRO A 297 19.32 15.07 -10.01
C PRO A 297 19.99 14.68 -11.33
N VAL A 298 20.32 13.40 -11.49
CA VAL A 298 20.83 12.85 -12.76
C VAL A 298 19.70 12.18 -13.51
N PHE A 299 19.33 12.76 -14.66
CA PHE A 299 18.23 12.25 -15.48
C PHE A 299 18.70 11.13 -16.42
N PRO A 300 17.95 10.02 -16.53
CA PRO A 300 18.21 8.99 -17.53
C PRO A 300 18.17 9.54 -18.95
N ALA A 301 19.06 9.05 -19.81
CA ALA A 301 19.13 9.44 -21.22
C ALA A 301 17.81 9.18 -21.99
N ALA A 302 17.05 8.15 -21.59
CA ALA A 302 15.77 7.78 -22.16
C ALA A 302 14.58 8.67 -21.72
N MET A 303 14.75 9.51 -20.68
CA MET A 303 13.71 10.41 -20.23
C MET A 303 13.54 11.56 -21.24
N ASP A 304 12.32 11.80 -21.69
CA ASP A 304 11.99 12.88 -22.61
C ASP A 304 12.22 14.27 -21.98
N VAL A 305 12.36 15.28 -22.84
CA VAL A 305 12.72 16.65 -22.42
C VAL A 305 11.64 17.25 -21.52
N GLU A 306 10.36 17.03 -21.84
CA GLU A 306 9.25 17.60 -21.07
C GLU A 306 9.20 17.02 -19.65
N ARG A 307 9.34 15.71 -19.51
CA ARG A 307 9.45 15.03 -18.22
C ARG A 307 10.67 15.50 -17.43
N ARG A 308 11.84 15.69 -18.07
CA ARG A 308 13.02 16.25 -17.39
C ARG A 308 12.75 17.65 -16.84
N MET A 309 12.12 18.52 -17.62
CA MET A 309 11.77 19.87 -17.19
C MET A 309 10.81 19.85 -16.00
N ARG A 310 9.77 19.00 -16.02
CA ARG A 310 8.85 18.81 -14.89
C ARG A 310 9.57 18.36 -13.62
N PHE A 311 10.45 17.37 -13.71
CA PHE A 311 11.21 16.90 -12.54
C PHE A 311 12.23 17.93 -12.04
N LEU A 312 12.83 18.73 -12.93
CA LEU A 312 13.73 19.81 -12.54
C LEU A 312 12.98 20.92 -11.80
N ALA A 313 11.80 21.32 -12.29
CA ALA A 313 10.92 22.27 -11.61
C ALA A 313 10.48 21.76 -10.23
N ALA A 314 10.09 20.49 -10.15
CA ALA A 314 9.77 19.82 -8.89
C ALA A 314 10.95 19.83 -7.91
N HIS A 315 12.15 19.51 -8.39
CA HIS A 315 13.37 19.54 -7.59
C HIS A 315 13.64 20.92 -7.00
N ILE A 316 13.59 21.99 -7.81
CA ILE A 316 13.81 23.36 -7.33
C ILE A 316 12.79 23.71 -6.25
N SER A 317 11.51 23.42 -6.49
CA SER A 317 10.41 23.74 -5.58
C SER A 317 10.51 22.97 -4.26
N LEU A 318 10.79 21.67 -4.31
CA LEU A 318 10.95 20.83 -3.12
C LEU A 318 12.21 21.20 -2.33
N SER A 319 13.31 21.56 -3.00
CA SER A 319 14.52 22.03 -2.32
C SER A 319 14.31 23.39 -1.64
N ALA A 320 13.52 24.29 -2.24
CA ALA A 320 13.10 25.54 -1.60
C ALA A 320 12.21 25.26 -0.36
N LEU A 321 11.26 24.33 -0.47
CA LEU A 321 10.44 23.89 0.67
C LEU A 321 11.29 23.26 1.78
N ALA A 322 12.30 22.45 1.43
CA ALA A 322 13.23 21.87 2.40
C ALA A 322 13.98 22.97 3.17
N ALA A 323 14.47 23.99 2.46
CA ALA A 323 15.14 25.13 3.07
C ALA A 323 14.19 25.94 3.98
N GLN A 324 12.94 26.14 3.57
CA GLN A 324 11.93 26.81 4.37
C GLN A 324 11.63 26.04 5.67
N LEU A 325 11.44 24.72 5.58
CA LEU A 325 11.22 23.86 6.74
C LEU A 325 12.43 23.85 7.66
N HIS A 326 13.64 23.92 7.13
CA HIS A 326 14.84 24.04 7.95
C HIS A 326 14.90 25.38 8.71
N ALA A 327 14.46 26.46 8.08
CA ALA A 327 14.51 27.81 8.64
C ALA A 327 13.37 28.14 9.62
N SER A 328 12.19 27.53 9.44
CA SER A 328 10.98 27.89 10.19
C SER A 328 10.23 26.67 10.71
N ALA A 329 9.90 26.69 12.00
CA ALA A 329 9.13 25.64 12.65
C ALA A 329 7.65 25.70 12.24
N PRO A 330 6.95 24.55 12.13
CA PRO A 330 5.50 24.56 11.94
C PRO A 330 4.78 25.33 13.06
N PRO A 331 3.78 26.16 12.74
CA PRO A 331 3.04 26.93 13.73
C PRO A 331 2.22 26.01 14.63
N ILE A 332 2.11 26.39 15.92
CA ILE A 332 1.29 25.65 16.90
C ILE A 332 0.08 26.48 17.38
N PRO A 333 -1.11 25.88 17.49
CA PRO A 333 -2.29 26.55 18.02
C PRO A 333 -2.13 26.86 19.52
N ALA A 334 -2.79 27.93 19.99
CA ALA A 334 -2.64 28.42 21.36
C ALA A 334 -3.19 27.48 22.45
N GLY A 335 -4.11 26.57 22.11
CA GLY A 335 -4.48 25.38 22.91
C GLY A 335 -4.82 25.59 24.39
N GLY A 336 -5.17 26.79 24.84
CA GLY A 336 -5.39 27.09 26.27
C GLY A 336 -4.12 27.24 27.11
N CYS A 337 -2.94 27.29 26.49
CA CYS A 337 -1.66 27.48 27.20
C CYS A 337 -1.53 28.92 27.71
N ARG A 338 -1.41 29.09 29.03
CA ARG A 338 -1.28 30.41 29.68
C ARG A 338 0.01 31.17 29.31
N ALA A 339 1.05 30.44 28.89
CA ALA A 339 2.35 30.99 28.52
C ALA A 339 2.73 30.62 27.08
N HIS A 340 1.76 30.65 26.16
CA HIS A 340 1.92 30.19 24.77
C HIS A 340 3.10 30.87 24.05
N SER A 341 3.32 32.16 24.26
CA SER A 341 4.45 32.89 23.67
C SER A 341 5.82 32.31 24.07
N ARG A 342 5.97 31.87 25.33
CA ARG A 342 7.20 31.20 25.79
C ARG A 342 7.35 29.81 25.17
N CYS A 343 6.24 29.10 25.01
CA CYS A 343 6.22 27.79 24.34
C CYS A 343 6.62 27.92 22.86
N LEU A 344 6.15 28.96 22.16
CA LEU A 344 6.53 29.24 20.77
C LEU A 344 8.03 29.46 20.62
N LEU A 345 8.63 30.31 21.46
CA LEU A 345 10.09 30.54 21.43
C LEU A 345 10.89 29.28 21.77
N ALA A 346 10.42 28.50 22.75
CA ALA A 346 11.03 27.21 23.09
C ALA A 346 10.95 26.23 21.92
N TRP A 347 9.81 26.15 21.25
CA TRP A 347 9.58 25.30 20.09
C TRP A 347 10.48 25.68 18.91
N GLU A 348 10.58 26.97 18.58
CA GLU A 348 11.49 27.47 17.53
C GLU A 348 12.95 27.10 17.82
N SER A 349 13.39 27.23 19.06
CA SER A 349 14.74 26.85 19.49
C SER A 349 14.98 25.34 19.36
N VAL A 350 14.05 24.51 19.82
CA VAL A 350 14.11 23.04 19.66
C VAL A 350 14.15 22.66 18.18
N TRP A 351 13.29 23.27 17.36
CA TRP A 351 13.23 23.02 15.93
C TRP A 351 14.55 23.36 15.24
N ALA A 352 15.07 24.57 15.45
CA ALA A 352 16.34 25.01 14.85
C ALA A 352 17.51 24.10 15.26
N SER A 353 17.57 23.71 16.54
CA SER A 353 18.59 22.78 17.03
C SER A 353 18.53 21.42 16.33
N VAL A 354 17.32 20.84 16.21
CA VAL A 354 17.14 19.56 15.52
C VAL A 354 17.37 19.67 14.02
N ALA A 355 16.96 20.78 13.39
CA ALA A 355 17.16 21.03 11.98
C ALA A 355 18.66 21.02 11.63
N VAL A 356 19.48 21.74 12.41
CA VAL A 356 20.96 21.76 12.26
C VAL A 356 21.56 20.37 12.48
N ALA A 357 21.16 19.67 13.55
CA ALA A 357 21.67 18.34 13.87
C ALA A 357 21.31 17.27 12.81
N SER A 358 20.14 17.41 12.18
CA SER A 358 19.65 16.48 11.14
C SER A 358 20.22 16.81 9.76
N GLY A 359 20.82 18.00 9.57
CA GLY A 359 21.32 18.52 8.30
C GLY A 359 22.57 17.85 7.75
N ALA A 360 23.14 16.85 8.43
CA ALA A 360 24.40 16.20 8.06
C ALA A 360 24.26 15.21 6.89
N GLY A 361 24.08 15.74 5.67
CA GLY A 361 24.67 15.24 4.42
C GLY A 361 24.13 13.96 3.77
N ALA A 362 23.35 13.11 4.45
CA ALA A 362 22.97 11.80 3.90
C ALA A 362 21.72 11.81 2.99
N LEU A 363 20.91 12.87 3.03
CA LEU A 363 19.67 12.98 2.26
C LEU A 363 19.82 14.01 1.14
N GLY A 364 19.22 13.72 -0.01
CA GLY A 364 19.16 14.63 -1.15
C GLY A 364 18.47 15.95 -0.81
N SER A 365 18.67 16.97 -1.64
CA SER A 365 18.14 18.30 -1.37
C SER A 365 16.61 18.34 -1.48
N ALA A 366 16.05 17.56 -2.41
CA ALA A 366 14.61 17.44 -2.63
C ALA A 366 13.93 16.38 -1.72
N ASP A 367 14.68 15.60 -0.91
CA ASP A 367 14.10 14.58 -0.01
C ASP A 367 13.49 15.20 1.28
N VAL A 368 12.51 16.09 1.10
CA VAL A 368 11.79 16.82 2.16
C VAL A 368 11.19 15.86 3.19
N LEU A 369 10.51 14.81 2.74
CA LEU A 369 9.83 13.84 3.61
C LEU A 369 10.83 12.98 4.38
N GLY A 370 11.94 12.60 3.76
CA GLY A 370 13.04 11.92 4.43
C GLY A 370 13.65 12.77 5.55
N ARG A 371 13.82 14.07 5.32
CA ARG A 371 14.34 15.03 6.31
C ARG A 371 13.39 15.20 7.49
N LEU A 372 12.10 15.44 7.22
CA LEU A 372 11.09 15.51 8.28
C LEU A 372 11.05 14.22 9.12
N HIS A 373 11.08 13.05 8.47
CA HIS A 373 11.14 11.77 9.16
C HIS A 373 12.39 11.62 10.04
N ALA A 374 13.57 12.05 9.56
CA ALA A 374 14.81 12.02 10.33
C ALA A 374 14.75 12.96 11.55
N MET A 375 14.09 14.11 11.43
CA MET A 375 13.90 15.07 12.53
C MET A 375 12.90 14.58 13.59
N MET A 376 11.91 13.75 13.22
CA MET A 376 10.84 13.35 14.15
C MET A 376 11.33 12.65 15.43
N VAL A 377 12.36 11.80 15.35
CA VAL A 377 12.88 11.07 16.52
C VAL A 377 13.58 12.02 17.51
N PRO A 378 14.58 12.84 17.10
CA PRO A 378 15.20 13.81 18.00
C PRO A 378 14.22 14.88 18.50
N LEU A 379 13.26 15.32 17.69
CA LEU A 379 12.21 16.26 18.13
C LEU A 379 11.43 15.70 19.32
N LYS A 380 10.96 14.45 19.26
CA LYS A 380 10.22 13.82 20.36
C LYS A 380 11.01 13.81 21.66
N ARG A 381 12.31 13.51 21.59
CA ARG A 381 13.20 13.52 22.75
C ARG A 381 13.37 14.93 23.30
N MET A 382 13.76 15.89 22.45
CA MET A 382 14.03 17.26 22.89
C MET A 382 12.78 17.97 23.42
N VAL A 383 11.61 17.74 22.80
CA VAL A 383 10.32 18.24 23.29
C VAL A 383 10.05 17.75 24.72
N SER A 384 10.33 16.48 25.03
CA SER A 384 10.14 15.93 26.38
C SER A 384 11.16 16.43 27.42
N GLU A 385 12.34 16.84 26.97
CA GLU A 385 13.43 17.33 27.83
C GLU A 385 13.39 18.84 28.04
N THR A 386 12.53 19.57 27.32
CA THR A 386 12.47 21.04 27.35
C THR A 386 11.42 21.52 28.37
N PRO A 387 11.83 21.95 29.59
CA PRO A 387 10.87 22.29 30.65
C PRO A 387 10.06 23.56 30.40
N THR A 388 10.51 24.41 29.46
CA THR A 388 9.82 25.65 29.08
C THR A 388 8.62 25.42 28.17
N LEU A 389 8.52 24.22 27.58
CA LEU A 389 7.43 23.81 26.71
C LEU A 389 6.38 23.08 27.56
N SER A 390 5.16 23.58 27.58
CA SER A 390 4.06 22.87 28.24
C SER A 390 3.78 21.54 27.52
N ILE A 391 3.21 20.57 28.24
CA ILE A 391 2.84 19.26 27.67
C ILE A 391 1.89 19.44 26.47
N ASP A 392 0.88 20.30 26.61
CA ASP A 392 -0.11 20.55 25.55
C ASP A 392 0.54 21.17 24.31
N CYS A 393 1.40 22.18 24.47
CA CYS A 393 2.14 22.78 23.36
C CYS A 393 3.12 21.78 22.74
N GLY A 394 3.78 20.93 23.54
CA GLY A 394 4.68 19.91 23.03
C GLY A 394 3.97 18.84 22.18
N LEU A 395 2.79 18.40 22.59
CA LEU A 395 1.95 17.51 21.78
C LEU A 395 1.47 18.20 20.50
N ALA A 396 0.96 19.43 20.62
CA ALA A 396 0.53 20.23 19.47
C ALA A 396 1.67 20.49 18.47
N SER A 397 2.91 20.71 18.94
CA SER A 397 4.10 20.82 18.09
C SER A 397 4.36 19.56 17.27
N LEU A 398 4.29 18.39 17.91
CA LEU A 398 4.50 17.11 17.22
C LEU A 398 3.36 16.82 16.23
N GLU A 399 2.12 17.15 16.58
CA GLU A 399 0.97 17.06 15.67
C GLU A 399 1.12 18.00 14.48
N ALA A 400 1.56 19.24 14.67
CA ALA A 400 1.82 20.19 13.59
C ALA A 400 2.88 19.69 12.60
N VAL A 401 3.90 18.97 13.06
CA VAL A 401 4.90 18.32 12.18
C VAL A 401 4.28 17.17 11.38
N VAL A 402 3.40 16.38 12.00
CA VAL A 402 2.69 15.29 11.31
C VAL A 402 1.71 15.86 10.27
N ALA A 403 0.92 16.85 10.65
CA ALA A 403 0.01 17.55 9.75
C ALA A 403 0.78 18.14 8.57
N ARG A 404 1.90 18.85 8.83
CA ARG A 404 2.72 19.41 7.76
C ARG A 404 3.29 18.34 6.82
N ARG A 405 3.67 17.18 7.34
CA ARG A 405 4.12 16.04 6.51
C ARG A 405 2.98 15.54 5.61
N ASP A 406 1.79 15.39 6.19
CA ASP A 406 0.63 14.85 5.47
C ASP A 406 0.15 15.87 4.41
N ASP A 407 0.14 17.18 4.70
CA ASP A 407 -0.12 18.24 3.71
C ASP A 407 0.85 18.18 2.51
N ILE A 408 2.13 17.91 2.77
CA ILE A 408 3.14 17.77 1.71
C ILE A 408 2.86 16.52 0.87
N ILE A 409 2.46 15.40 1.51
CA ILE A 409 2.11 14.15 0.81
C ILE A 409 0.92 14.37 -0.11
N ASP A 410 -0.14 14.99 0.40
CA ASP A 410 -1.39 15.25 -0.34
C ASP A 410 -1.14 16.24 -1.50
N GLY A 411 -0.25 17.21 -1.30
CA GLY A 411 0.17 18.18 -2.31
C GLY A 411 1.32 17.76 -3.23
N LEU A 412 1.81 16.51 -3.16
CA LEU A 412 3.03 16.11 -3.90
C LEU A 412 2.90 16.33 -5.40
N MET A 413 1.72 16.09 -5.98
CA MET A 413 1.55 16.22 -7.42
C MET A 413 1.69 17.67 -7.91
N GLU A 414 1.36 18.67 -7.09
CA GLU A 414 1.44 20.09 -7.47
C GLU A 414 2.86 20.53 -7.82
N TYR A 415 3.88 19.86 -7.28
CA TYR A 415 5.27 20.17 -7.59
C TYR A 415 5.70 19.69 -8.99
N PHE A 416 4.92 18.82 -9.64
CA PHE A 416 5.25 18.19 -10.92
C PHE A 416 4.36 18.67 -12.08
N LEU A 417 3.50 19.66 -11.86
CA LEU A 417 2.62 20.25 -12.88
C LEU A 417 3.29 21.37 -13.67
#